data_AF-A0AA46AJU6-F1
#
_entry.id   AF-A0AA46AJU6-F1
#
_cell.length_a   1.000
_cell.length_b   1.000
_cell.length_c   1.000
_cell.angle_alpha   90.00
_cell.angle_beta   90.00
_cell.angle_gamma   90.00
#
_symmetry.space_group_name_H-M   'P 1'
#
loop_
_entity.id
_entity.type
_entity.pdbx_description
1 polymer ?
#
loop_
_entity_poly.entity_id
_entity_poly.type
_entity_poly.pdbx_seq_one_letter_code
_entity_poly.pdbx_strand_id
1 'polypeptide(L)'
;MDHQATEQQQDSGKVRNQYPVKGYGMLGLWFLVFFVCVGIFSMVTPRWGEVLGVKAVTLVWLNLVNLLLAGLFYMILKTQRVYYINYVSYKEAVAATEEERLRFASQHLRTFLQATGLYALYSLVSWGLKAGLVLDIGLYMLILIGAALRTIPFKLGK
;
A
#
# COMPACT_ATOMS: atom_id res chain seq x y z
N MET A 1 -43.94 -34.51 -2.67
CA MET A 1 -43.71 -33.12 -2.22
C MET A 1 -42.49 -32.98 -1.31
N ASP A 2 -41.71 -34.05 -1.05
CA ASP A 2 -40.52 -33.98 -0.17
C ASP A 2 -39.16 -33.82 -0.89
N HIS A 3 -39.11 -33.88 -2.22
CA HIS A 3 -37.83 -33.80 -2.93
C HIS A 3 -37.30 -32.38 -3.17
N GLN A 4 -38.13 -31.34 -3.00
CA GLN A 4 -37.71 -29.94 -3.23
C GLN A 4 -37.15 -29.25 -1.97
N ALA A 5 -37.43 -29.77 -0.77
CA ALA A 5 -36.93 -29.20 0.48
C ALA A 5 -35.47 -29.60 0.77
N THR A 6 -35.00 -30.73 0.21
CA THR A 6 -33.64 -31.24 0.47
C THR A 6 -32.58 -30.58 -0.41
N GLU A 7 -32.91 -30.14 -1.63
CA GLU A 7 -31.98 -29.43 -2.51
C GLU A 7 -31.74 -27.97 -2.07
N GLN A 8 -32.73 -27.30 -1.47
CA GLN A 8 -32.57 -25.90 -1.01
C GLN A 8 -31.71 -25.76 0.26
N GLN A 9 -31.54 -26.83 1.04
CA GLN A 9 -30.63 -26.82 2.21
C GLN A 9 -29.18 -27.16 1.86
N GLN A 10 -28.91 -27.69 0.67
CA GLN A 10 -27.55 -28.07 0.27
C GLN A 10 -26.82 -26.97 -0.52
N ASP A 11 -27.57 -25.99 -1.05
CA ASP A 11 -27.01 -24.83 -1.78
C ASP A 11 -26.77 -23.59 -0.89
N SER A 12 -27.46 -23.49 0.27
CA SER A 12 -27.28 -22.38 1.21
C SER A 12 -25.97 -22.40 2.00
N GLY A 13 -25.19 -23.49 1.89
CA GLY A 13 -23.91 -23.69 2.58
C GLY A 13 -22.66 -23.42 1.73
N LYS A 14 -22.79 -22.94 0.48
CA LYS A 14 -21.67 -22.90 -0.46
C LYS A 14 -21.47 -21.59 -1.21
N VAL A 15 -21.76 -20.45 -0.59
CA VAL A 15 -20.99 -19.23 -0.91
C VAL A 15 -19.66 -19.33 -0.16
N ARG A 16 -18.81 -20.26 -0.60
CA ARG A 16 -17.41 -20.26 -0.15
C ARG A 16 -16.84 -18.95 -0.63
N ASN A 17 -16.71 -18.00 0.29
CA ASN A 17 -16.00 -16.75 0.11
C ASN A 17 -14.53 -17.12 -0.18
N GLN A 18 -14.27 -17.50 -1.43
CA GLN A 18 -13.13 -18.33 -1.79
C GLN A 18 -11.91 -17.42 -1.83
N TYR A 19 -11.17 -17.41 -0.71
CA TYR A 19 -9.97 -16.62 -0.59
C TYR A 19 -8.99 -16.96 -1.73
N PRO A 20 -8.36 -15.96 -2.37
CA PRO A 20 -7.44 -16.21 -3.47
C PRO A 20 -6.35 -17.21 -3.06
N VAL A 21 -6.10 -18.20 -3.93
CA VAL A 21 -5.02 -19.18 -3.71
C VAL A 21 -3.71 -18.45 -3.45
N LYS A 22 -2.95 -18.92 -2.46
CA LYS A 22 -1.64 -18.40 -2.12
C LYS A 22 -0.79 -18.28 -3.38
N GLY A 23 -0.36 -17.07 -3.68
CA GLY A 23 0.44 -16.77 -4.86
C GLY A 23 1.08 -15.41 -4.70
N TYR A 24 2.28 -15.25 -5.25
CA TYR A 24 3.07 -14.02 -5.13
C TYR A 24 3.15 -13.24 -6.45
N GLY A 25 2.43 -13.67 -7.49
CA GLY A 25 2.49 -13.05 -8.82
C GLY A 25 2.17 -11.56 -8.81
N MET A 26 1.15 -11.13 -8.07
CA MET A 26 0.81 -9.70 -7.95
C MET A 26 1.86 -8.90 -7.17
N LEU A 27 2.50 -9.51 -6.16
CA LEU A 27 3.60 -8.87 -5.43
C LEU A 27 4.83 -8.76 -6.32
N GLY A 28 5.14 -9.79 -7.10
CA GLY A 28 6.21 -9.78 -8.11
C GLY A 28 5.97 -8.74 -9.20
N LEU A 29 4.73 -8.58 -9.66
CA LEU A 29 4.36 -7.52 -10.60
C LEU A 29 4.56 -6.13 -9.98
N TRP A 30 4.17 -5.94 -8.71
CA TRP A 30 4.43 -4.68 -8.02
C TRP A 30 5.93 -4.40 -7.88
N PHE A 31 6.76 -5.40 -7.54
CA PHE A 31 8.21 -5.24 -7.51
C PHE A 31 8.78 -4.90 -8.89
N LEU A 32 8.31 -5.54 -9.96
CA LEU A 32 8.71 -5.22 -11.32
C LEU A 32 8.41 -3.76 -11.66
N VAL A 33 7.18 -3.30 -11.38
CA VAL A 33 6.79 -1.89 -11.56
C VAL A 33 7.67 -0.97 -10.73
N PHE A 34 7.91 -1.31 -9.46
CA PHE A 34 8.79 -0.54 -8.57
C PHE A 34 10.19 -0.41 -9.16
N PHE A 35 10.84 -1.50 -9.56
CA PHE A 35 12.18 -1.47 -10.14
C PHE A 35 12.25 -0.74 -11.48
N VAL A 36 11.24 -0.89 -12.33
CA VAL A 36 11.16 -0.16 -13.61
C VAL A 36 11.03 1.35 -13.35
N CYS A 37 10.14 1.77 -12.45
CA CYS A 37 9.98 3.17 -12.08
C CYS A 37 11.27 3.75 -11.48
N VAL A 38 11.90 3.03 -10.55
CA VAL A 38 13.16 3.42 -9.90
C VAL A 38 14.29 3.53 -10.93
N GLY A 39 14.39 2.56 -11.84
CA GLY A 39 15.42 2.54 -12.89
C GLY A 39 15.27 3.69 -13.88
N ILE A 40 14.07 3.91 -14.41
CA ILE A 40 13.78 5.03 -15.32
C ILE A 40 14.08 6.35 -14.62
N PHE A 41 13.59 6.53 -13.39
CA PHE A 41 13.82 7.77 -12.65
C PHE A 41 15.32 8.01 -12.41
N SER A 42 16.08 6.96 -12.07
CA SER A 42 17.53 7.05 -11.87
C SER A 42 18.28 7.44 -13.14
N MET A 43 17.84 6.99 -14.32
CA MET A 43 18.42 7.40 -15.61
C MET A 43 18.12 8.87 -15.94
N VAL A 44 16.99 9.40 -15.49
CA VAL A 44 16.53 10.76 -15.79
C VAL A 44 17.02 11.77 -14.74
N THR A 45 17.31 11.31 -13.52
CA THR A 45 17.74 12.10 -12.36
C THR A 45 18.90 13.07 -12.66
N PRO A 46 19.99 12.70 -13.36
CA PRO A 46 21.08 13.62 -13.65
C PRO A 46 20.63 14.83 -14.50
N ARG A 47 19.86 14.56 -15.57
CA ARG A 47 19.34 15.60 -16.47
C ARG A 47 18.36 16.52 -15.76
N TRP A 48 17.48 15.96 -14.94
CA TRP A 48 16.55 16.75 -14.14
C TRP A 48 17.25 17.53 -13.02
N GLY A 49 18.35 16.99 -12.47
CA GLY A 49 19.15 17.66 -11.45
C GLY A 49 19.77 18.95 -11.95
N GLU A 50 20.23 18.96 -13.21
CA GLU A 50 20.77 20.16 -13.87
C GLU A 50 19.69 21.23 -14.12
N VAL A 51 18.47 20.81 -14.51
CA VAL A 51 17.39 21.74 -14.90
C VAL A 51 16.58 22.23 -13.71
N LEU A 52 16.18 21.33 -12.80
CA LEU A 52 15.26 21.60 -11.71
C LEU A 52 15.99 21.79 -10.37
N GLY A 53 17.26 21.41 -10.29
CA GLY A 53 18.03 21.40 -9.07
C GLY A 53 17.83 20.13 -8.24
N VAL A 54 18.88 19.75 -7.51
CA VAL A 54 18.92 18.52 -6.68
C VAL A 54 17.76 18.43 -5.70
N LYS A 55 17.34 19.56 -5.11
CA LYS A 55 16.22 19.60 -4.16
C LYS A 55 14.90 19.18 -4.81
N ALA A 56 14.55 19.73 -5.98
CA ALA A 56 13.29 19.38 -6.65
C ALA A 56 13.25 17.90 -6.97
N VAL A 57 14.35 17.40 -7.55
CA VAL A 57 14.46 15.99 -7.94
C VAL A 57 14.33 15.07 -6.73
N THR A 58 14.95 15.44 -5.60
CA THR A 58 14.83 14.68 -4.35
C THR A 58 13.39 14.68 -3.82
N LEU A 59 12.71 15.84 -3.79
CA LEU A 59 11.31 15.91 -3.35
C LEU A 59 10.39 15.07 -4.25
N VAL A 60 10.58 15.13 -5.57
CA VAL A 60 9.82 14.30 -6.53
C VAL A 60 10.09 12.82 -6.27
N TRP A 61 11.35 12.44 -6.04
CA TRP A 61 11.74 11.07 -5.72
C TRP A 61 11.04 10.52 -4.48
N LEU A 62 11.08 11.27 -3.38
CA LEU A 62 10.47 10.87 -2.11
C LEU A 62 8.93 10.75 -2.23
N ASN A 63 8.29 11.63 -3.01
CA ASN A 63 6.87 11.52 -3.33
C ASN A 63 6.55 10.31 -4.23
N LEU A 64 7.41 10.01 -5.22
CA LEU A 64 7.26 8.83 -6.06
C LEU A 64 7.30 7.54 -5.22
N VAL A 65 8.24 7.44 -4.28
CA VAL A 65 8.32 6.28 -3.36
C VAL A 65 7.05 6.16 -2.51
N ASN A 66 6.52 7.27 -1.99
CA ASN A 66 5.24 7.26 -1.27
C ASN A 66 4.07 6.76 -2.14
N LEU A 67 3.99 7.21 -3.39
CA LEU A 67 2.97 6.75 -4.33
C LEU A 67 3.10 5.25 -4.63
N LEU A 68 4.31 4.74 -4.80
CA LEU A 68 4.55 3.30 -5.01
C LEU A 68 4.14 2.48 -3.79
N LEU A 69 4.44 2.95 -2.57
CA LEU A 69 3.98 2.34 -1.32
C LEU A 69 2.44 2.37 -1.19
N ALA A 70 1.80 3.50 -1.47
CA ALA A 70 0.34 3.58 -1.50
C ALA A 70 -0.26 2.62 -2.55
N GLY A 71 0.39 2.51 -3.71
CA GLY A 71 0.05 1.56 -4.77
C GLY A 71 0.14 0.09 -4.31
N LEU A 72 1.12 -0.26 -3.47
CA LEU A 72 1.22 -1.59 -2.85
C LEU A 72 -0.03 -1.89 -2.01
N PHE A 73 -0.40 -0.98 -1.11
CA PHE A 73 -1.57 -1.17 -0.25
C PHE A 73 -2.88 -1.14 -1.04
N TYR A 74 -2.94 -0.35 -2.12
CA TYR A 74 -4.09 -0.36 -3.03
C TYR A 74 -4.23 -1.72 -3.72
N MET A 75 -3.12 -2.29 -4.21
CA MET A 75 -3.11 -3.64 -4.79
C MET A 75 -3.52 -4.69 -3.75
N ILE A 76 -3.02 -4.60 -2.51
CA ILE A 76 -3.43 -5.50 -1.41
C ILE A 76 -4.93 -5.38 -1.14
N LEU A 77 -5.48 -4.17 -1.10
CA LEU A 77 -6.92 -3.94 -0.93
C LEU A 77 -7.73 -4.57 -2.06
N LYS A 78 -7.35 -4.33 -3.32
CA LYS A 78 -8.06 -4.84 -4.50
C LYS A 78 -8.00 -6.36 -4.63
N THR A 79 -6.88 -6.96 -4.22
CA THR A 79 -6.67 -8.42 -4.30
C THR A 79 -7.04 -9.15 -3.01
N GLN A 80 -7.33 -8.41 -1.94
CA GLN A 80 -7.54 -8.92 -0.56
C GLN A 80 -6.39 -9.79 -0.03
N ARG A 81 -5.18 -9.71 -0.63
CA ARG A 81 -3.99 -10.48 -0.23
C ARG A 81 -3.32 -9.92 1.02
N VAL A 82 -4.08 -9.82 2.11
CA VAL A 82 -3.67 -9.24 3.39
C VAL A 82 -2.50 -9.97 4.05
N TYR A 83 -2.24 -11.25 3.71
CA TYR A 83 -1.06 -11.99 4.17
C TYR A 83 0.28 -11.46 3.62
N TYR A 84 0.27 -10.49 2.70
CA TYR A 84 1.49 -9.76 2.32
C TYR A 84 1.94 -8.76 3.40
N ILE A 85 1.09 -8.47 4.38
CA ILE A 85 1.41 -7.57 5.50
C ILE A 85 2.04 -8.43 6.61
N ASN A 86 3.20 -8.01 7.14
CA ASN A 86 4.13 -8.77 8.00
C ASN A 86 3.54 -9.42 9.28
N TYR A 87 2.27 -9.17 9.62
CA TYR A 87 1.60 -9.65 10.83
C TYR A 87 0.43 -10.59 10.56
N VAL A 88 0.18 -10.95 9.30
CA VAL A 88 -0.96 -11.79 8.92
C VAL A 88 -0.47 -13.05 8.24
N SER A 89 -0.79 -14.21 8.83
CA SER A 89 -0.52 -15.49 8.18
C SER A 89 -1.55 -15.78 7.08
N TYR A 90 -1.17 -16.61 6.09
CA TYR A 90 -2.13 -17.04 5.06
C TYR A 90 -3.34 -17.77 5.66
N LYS A 91 -3.15 -18.53 6.76
CA LYS A 91 -4.24 -19.22 7.46
C LYS A 91 -5.23 -18.23 8.08
N GLU A 92 -4.72 -17.18 8.73
CA GLU A 92 -5.56 -16.09 9.28
C GLU A 92 -6.31 -15.36 8.17
N ALA A 93 -5.64 -15.07 7.05
CA ALA A 93 -6.27 -14.41 5.91
C ALA A 93 -7.42 -15.22 5.29
N VAL A 94 -7.28 -16.55 5.23
CA VAL A 94 -8.33 -17.47 4.76
C VAL A 94 -9.48 -17.57 5.76
N ALA A 95 -9.18 -17.56 7.06
CA ALA A 95 -10.19 -17.67 8.11
C ALA A 95 -11.02 -16.38 8.30
N ALA A 96 -10.44 -15.22 7.96
CA ALA A 96 -11.13 -13.94 8.02
C ALA A 96 -12.24 -13.84 6.96
N THR A 97 -13.29 -13.10 7.28
CA THR A 97 -14.33 -12.70 6.34
C THR A 97 -13.79 -11.68 5.33
N GLU A 98 -14.46 -11.55 4.18
CA GLU A 98 -14.13 -10.51 3.20
C GLU A 98 -14.17 -9.10 3.80
N GLU A 99 -15.19 -8.81 4.62
CA GLU A 99 -15.34 -7.51 5.27
C GLU A 99 -14.14 -7.19 6.18
N GLU A 100 -13.68 -8.17 6.98
CA GLU A 100 -12.51 -8.02 7.85
C GLU A 100 -11.25 -7.75 7.04
N ARG A 101 -11.05 -8.46 5.93
CA ARG A 101 -9.88 -8.24 5.05
C ARG A 101 -9.91 -6.87 4.38
N LEU A 102 -11.06 -6.44 3.88
CA LEU A 102 -11.23 -5.14 3.25
C LEU A 102 -11.05 -4.01 4.27
N ARG A 103 -11.59 -4.16 5.48
CA ARG A 103 -11.37 -3.22 6.58
C ARG A 103 -9.89 -3.13 6.95
N PHE A 104 -9.22 -4.26 7.15
CA PHE A 104 -7.80 -4.30 7.48
C PHE A 104 -6.93 -3.65 6.40
N ALA A 105 -7.12 -4.03 5.13
CA ALA A 105 -6.38 -3.46 4.01
C ALA A 105 -6.67 -1.96 3.81
N SER A 106 -7.91 -1.53 3.97
CA SER A 106 -8.29 -0.13 3.80
C SER A 106 -7.73 0.77 4.90
N GLN A 107 -7.60 0.29 6.14
CA GLN A 107 -6.93 1.02 7.22
C GLN A 107 -5.45 1.27 6.90
N HIS A 108 -4.75 0.26 6.37
CA HIS A 108 -3.36 0.40 5.92
C HIS A 108 -3.25 1.40 4.76
N LEU A 109 -4.07 1.21 3.72
CA LEU A 109 -4.08 2.10 2.56
C LEU A 109 -4.35 3.56 2.98
N ARG A 110 -5.37 3.79 3.82
CA ARG A 110 -5.69 5.13 4.32
C ARG A 110 -4.51 5.75 5.06
N THR A 111 -3.83 4.97 5.90
CA THR A 111 -2.68 5.46 6.67
C THR A 111 -1.54 5.91 5.75
N PHE A 112 -1.19 5.11 4.74
CA PHE A 112 -0.14 5.46 3.78
C PHE A 112 -0.57 6.55 2.78
N LEU A 113 -1.86 6.65 2.43
CA LEU A 113 -2.38 7.78 1.66
C LEU A 113 -2.33 9.10 2.46
N GLN A 114 -2.65 9.07 3.75
CA GLN A 114 -2.52 10.24 4.63
C GLN A 114 -1.05 10.68 4.73
N ALA A 115 -0.12 9.74 4.90
CA ALA A 115 1.31 10.02 4.89
C ALA A 115 1.77 10.62 3.55
N THR A 116 1.30 10.05 2.44
CA THR A 116 1.57 10.54 1.08
C THR A 116 1.07 11.98 0.90
N GLY A 117 -0.19 12.25 1.25
CA GLY A 117 -0.78 13.59 1.14
C GLY A 117 -0.12 14.62 2.05
N LEU A 118 0.21 14.23 3.28
CA LEU A 118 0.92 15.09 4.24
C LEU A 118 2.30 15.48 3.71
N TYR A 119 3.07 14.50 3.22
CA TYR A 119 4.39 14.78 2.67
C TYR A 119 4.34 15.54 1.34
N ALA A 120 3.36 15.26 0.48
CA ALA A 120 3.17 16.00 -0.76
C ALA A 120 2.88 17.48 -0.49
N LEU A 121 1.99 17.78 0.46
CA LEU A 121 1.70 19.15 0.89
C LEU A 121 2.94 19.83 1.48
N TYR A 122 3.65 19.12 2.37
CA TYR A 122 4.92 19.61 2.92
C TYR A 122 5.95 19.90 1.83
N SER A 123 6.06 19.04 0.82
CA SER A 123 7.03 19.19 -0.27
C SER A 123 6.81 20.49 -1.05
N LEU A 124 5.55 20.87 -1.29
CA LEU A 124 5.21 22.14 -1.95
C LEU A 124 5.62 23.35 -1.08
N VAL A 125 5.33 23.29 0.22
CA VAL A 125 5.71 24.34 1.18
C VAL A 125 7.23 24.46 1.31
N SER A 126 7.92 23.32 1.46
CA SER A 126 9.38 23.24 1.54
C SER A 126 10.05 23.80 0.29
N TRP A 127 9.50 23.51 -0.90
CA TRP A 127 9.98 24.07 -2.15
C TRP A 127 9.85 25.60 -2.16
N GLY A 128 8.67 26.13 -1.84
CA GLY A 128 8.42 27.57 -1.82
C GLY A 128 9.25 28.34 -0.79
N LEU A 129 9.45 27.76 0.41
CA LEU A 129 10.24 28.36 1.48
C LEU A 129 11.74 28.07 1.41
N LYS A 130 12.20 27.31 0.40
CA LYS A 130 13.60 26.89 0.24
C LYS A 130 14.17 26.23 1.50
N ALA A 131 13.39 25.36 2.15
CA ALA A 131 13.85 24.64 3.34
C ALA A 131 15.09 23.77 3.04
N GLY A 132 15.85 23.38 4.07
CA GLY A 132 17.04 22.56 3.88
C GLY A 132 16.73 21.12 3.46
N LEU A 133 17.53 20.56 2.55
CA LEU A 133 17.34 19.19 2.04
C LEU A 133 17.39 18.11 3.16
N VAL A 134 18.24 18.31 4.16
CA VAL A 134 18.35 17.42 5.32
C VAL A 134 17.04 17.39 6.12
N LEU A 135 16.38 18.55 6.25
CA LEU A 135 15.08 18.64 6.91
C LEU A 135 14.01 17.90 6.10
N ASP A 136 14.04 18.03 4.76
CA ASP A 136 13.09 17.36 3.87
C ASP A 136 13.13 15.84 4.00
N ILE A 137 14.35 15.28 4.04
CA ILE A 137 14.59 13.85 4.20
C ILE A 137 14.24 13.42 5.63
N GLY A 138 14.64 14.20 6.64
CA GLY A 138 14.34 13.91 8.04
C GLY A 138 12.83 13.82 8.29
N LEU A 139 12.06 14.80 7.80
CA LEU A 139 10.62 14.81 7.96
C LEU A 139 9.95 13.68 7.17
N TYR A 140 10.43 13.38 5.96
CA TYR A 140 9.97 12.23 5.19
C TYR A 140 10.07 10.93 6.00
N MET A 141 11.24 10.67 6.58
CA MET A 141 11.49 9.47 7.38
C MET A 141 10.58 9.43 8.61
N LEU A 142 10.40 10.55 9.30
CA LEU A 142 9.50 10.63 10.46
C LEU A 142 8.04 10.33 10.09
N ILE A 143 7.56 10.87 8.96
CA ILE A 143 6.21 10.61 8.46
C ILE A 143 6.03 9.12 8.13
N LEU A 144 7.00 8.50 7.44
CA LEU A 144 6.94 7.08 7.11
C LEU A 144 6.98 6.17 8.33
N ILE A 145 7.90 6.44 9.27
CA ILE A 145 8.00 5.68 10.52
C ILE A 145 6.70 5.84 11.32
N GLY A 146 6.18 7.06 11.44
CA GLY A 146 4.90 7.32 12.09
C GLY A 146 3.74 6.58 11.44
N ALA A 147 3.69 6.53 10.12
CA ALA A 147 2.70 5.75 9.38
C ALA A 147 2.82 4.25 9.66
N ALA A 148 4.05 3.69 9.61
CA ALA A 148 4.29 2.29 9.91
C ALA A 148 3.88 1.92 11.35
N LEU A 149 4.29 2.71 12.34
CA LEU A 149 3.92 2.51 13.75
C LEU A 149 2.40 2.57 13.95
N ARG A 150 1.71 3.49 13.25
CA ARG A 150 0.25 3.61 13.29
C ARG A 150 -0.47 2.38 12.74
N THR A 151 0.17 1.60 11.87
CA THR A 151 -0.43 0.35 11.33
C THR A 151 -0.27 -0.87 12.23
N ILE A 152 0.70 -0.88 13.15
CA ILE A 152 0.93 -2.00 14.09
C ILE A 152 -0.33 -2.44 14.86
N PRO A 153 -1.15 -1.55 15.44
CA PRO A 153 -2.33 -1.97 16.20
C PRO A 153 -3.48 -2.48 15.33
N PHE A 154 -3.39 -2.42 14.00
CA PHE A 154 -4.44 -2.95 13.13
C PHE A 154 -4.47 -4.47 13.23
N LYS A 155 -5.65 -5.03 13.50
CA LYS A 155 -5.86 -6.48 13.61
C LYS A 155 -6.76 -6.98 12.50
N LEU A 156 -6.48 -8.18 12.03
CA LEU A 156 -7.33 -8.89 11.10
C LEU A 156 -8.35 -9.70 11.90
N GLY A 157 -9.62 -9.30 11.84
CA GLY A 157 -10.63 -9.74 12.80
C GLY A 157 -10.63 -8.87 14.07
N LYS A 158 -11.66 -9.02 14.91
CA LYS A 158 -11.83 -8.21 16.14
C LYS A 158 -10.58 -8.15 17.03
#